data_AF-A0A7V7FMX4-F1
#
_entry.id   AF-A0A7V7FMX4-F1
#
_cell.length_a   1.000
_cell.length_b   1.000
_cell.length_c   1.000
_cell.angle_alpha   90.00
_cell.angle_beta   90.00
_cell.angle_gamma   90.00
#
_symmetry.space_group_name_H-M   'P 1'
#
loop_
_entity.id
_entity.type
_entity.pdbx_description
1 polymer ?
#
loop_
_entity_poly.entity_id
_entity_poly.type
_entity_poly.pdbx_seq_one_letter_code
_entity_poly.pdbx_strand_id
1 'polypeptide(L)'
;MNSFAVKGIAKFITGPYWKKASSEQRRRYLARFEDYLVANYAAKAWKIDKVRLAIQKVVQGNATDYMVSTRLIIPHKDRDIPIGFRIRDTKNGPKIIDLQIENASLIITFRSEFMSLLKKSGGDFDEFIEVIVERTLKLEKTAQNSQQNPQAAAQ
;
A
#
# COMPACT_ATOMS: atom_id res chain seq x y z
N MET A 1 -7.48 -8.75 -0.68
CA MET A 1 -6.55 -8.19 0.34
C MET A 1 -6.03 -9.22 1.36
N ASN A 2 -6.54 -10.46 1.44
CA ASN A 2 -6.16 -11.40 2.49
C ASN A 2 -4.64 -11.74 2.52
N SER A 3 -3.93 -11.65 1.40
CA SER A 3 -2.47 -11.93 1.35
C SER A 3 -1.60 -10.83 1.97
N PHE A 4 -2.15 -9.66 2.31
CA PHE A 4 -1.41 -8.54 2.89
C PHE A 4 -1.68 -8.40 4.39
N ALA A 5 -0.66 -8.00 5.15
CA ALA A 5 -0.77 -7.70 6.57
C ALA A 5 -1.36 -6.30 6.82
N VAL A 6 -2.53 -5.99 6.24
CA VAL A 6 -3.11 -4.63 6.16
C VAL A 6 -3.16 -3.94 7.53
N LYS A 7 -3.69 -4.59 8.57
CA LYS A 7 -3.75 -4.02 9.93
C LYS A 7 -2.37 -3.73 10.52
N GLY A 8 -1.40 -4.62 10.28
CA GLY A 8 -0.02 -4.45 10.72
C GLY A 8 0.66 -3.27 10.02
N ILE A 9 0.43 -3.14 8.72
CA ILE A 9 0.90 -2.02 7.89
C ILE A 9 0.29 -0.71 8.40
N ALA A 10 -1.03 -0.65 8.57
CA ALA A 10 -1.76 0.54 9.02
C ALA A 10 -1.25 1.07 10.38
N LYS A 11 -0.97 0.15 11.31
CA LYS A 11 -0.37 0.46 12.61
C LYS A 11 1.09 0.93 12.48
N PHE A 12 1.86 0.28 11.61
CA PHE A 12 3.26 0.64 11.41
C PHE A 12 3.39 2.05 10.82
N ILE A 13 2.62 2.39 9.79
CA ILE A 13 2.76 3.68 9.09
C ILE A 13 2.29 4.87 9.93
N THR A 14 1.38 4.66 10.89
CA THR A 14 0.92 5.70 11.85
C THR A 14 1.83 5.86 13.07
N GLY A 15 2.80 4.98 13.24
CA GLY A 15 3.90 5.16 14.19
C GLY A 15 3.46 5.45 15.64
N PRO A 16 4.07 6.43 16.33
CA PRO A 16 3.73 6.75 17.72
C PRO A 16 2.28 7.20 17.92
N TYR A 17 1.66 7.82 16.91
CA TYR A 17 0.27 8.28 16.99
C TYR A 17 -0.72 7.14 17.21
N TRP A 18 -0.43 5.95 16.66
CA TRP A 18 -1.21 4.75 16.94
C TRP A 18 -1.35 4.47 18.44
N LYS A 19 -0.26 4.64 19.21
CA LYS A 19 -0.26 4.38 20.65
C LYS A 19 -1.14 5.37 21.42
N LYS A 20 -1.25 6.60 20.93
CA LYS A 20 -2.06 7.67 21.53
C LYS A 20 -3.54 7.57 21.16
N ALA A 21 -3.85 7.02 19.98
CA ALA A 21 -5.23 6.85 19.53
C ALA A 21 -6.03 5.88 20.43
N SER A 22 -7.29 6.22 20.67
CA SER A 22 -8.24 5.36 21.40
C SER A 22 -8.58 4.09 20.62
N SER A 23 -9.20 3.10 21.28
CA SER A 23 -9.69 1.89 20.60
C SER A 23 -10.67 2.21 19.47
N GLU A 24 -11.56 3.17 19.70
CA GLU A 24 -12.55 3.60 18.71
C GLU A 24 -11.90 4.33 17.54
N GLN A 25 -10.97 5.23 17.80
CA GLN A 25 -10.18 5.91 16.77
C GLN A 25 -9.43 4.92 15.87
N ARG A 26 -8.76 3.93 16.49
CA ARG A 26 -8.07 2.86 15.76
C ARG A 26 -9.04 2.05 14.89
N ARG A 27 -10.23 1.73 15.40
CA ARG A 27 -11.25 0.98 14.67
C ARG A 27 -11.73 1.76 13.45
N ARG A 28 -12.09 3.03 13.62
CA ARG A 28 -12.53 3.92 12.52
C ARG A 28 -11.44 4.11 11.48
N TYR A 29 -10.21 4.39 11.92
CA TYR A 29 -9.07 4.53 11.02
C TYR A 29 -8.81 3.27 10.21
N LEU A 30 -8.84 2.08 10.81
CA LEU A 30 -8.60 0.84 10.07
C LEU A 30 -9.62 0.63 8.95
N ALA A 31 -10.90 0.94 9.19
CA ALA A 31 -11.93 0.91 8.15
C ALA A 31 -11.61 1.89 7.01
N ARG A 32 -11.31 3.16 7.35
CA ARG A 32 -10.99 4.19 6.34
C ARG A 32 -9.68 3.93 5.59
N PHE A 33 -8.72 3.30 6.24
CA PHE A 33 -7.46 2.92 5.61
C PHE A 33 -7.66 1.82 4.57
N GLU A 34 -8.55 0.86 4.81
CA GLU A 34 -8.90 -0.15 3.81
C GLU A 34 -9.56 0.49 2.58
N ASP A 35 -10.52 1.40 2.78
CA ASP A 35 -11.16 2.18 1.71
C ASP A 35 -10.09 2.96 0.90
N TYR A 36 -9.21 3.68 1.59
CA TYR A 36 -8.10 4.44 0.98
C TYR A 36 -7.19 3.56 0.14
N LEU A 37 -6.80 2.39 0.64
CA LEU A 37 -5.94 1.48 -0.10
C LEU A 37 -6.61 1.01 -1.39
N VAL A 38 -7.88 0.61 -1.33
CA VAL A 38 -8.65 0.19 -2.50
C VAL A 38 -8.71 1.32 -3.52
N ALA A 39 -9.10 2.53 -3.10
CA ALA A 39 -9.18 3.69 -3.98
C ALA A 39 -7.83 4.06 -4.61
N ASN A 40 -6.75 4.05 -3.82
CA ASN A 40 -5.40 4.39 -4.30
C ASN A 40 -4.87 3.41 -5.35
N TYR A 41 -5.22 2.13 -5.26
CA TYR A 41 -4.83 1.15 -6.27
C TYR A 41 -5.79 1.12 -7.47
N ALA A 42 -7.09 1.37 -7.27
CA ALA A 42 -8.07 1.47 -8.36
C ALA A 42 -7.84 2.72 -9.24
N ALA A 43 -7.42 3.84 -8.64
CA ALA A 43 -7.13 5.07 -9.36
C ALA A 43 -5.88 4.99 -10.24
N LYS A 44 -4.98 4.04 -9.95
CA LYS A 44 -3.87 3.73 -10.85
C LYS A 44 -4.47 2.97 -12.02
N ALA A 45 -4.56 3.58 -13.20
CA ALA A 45 -5.09 2.93 -14.39
C ALA A 45 -4.11 1.83 -14.87
N TRP A 46 -4.19 0.63 -14.28
CA TRP A 46 -3.30 -0.45 -14.66
C TRP A 46 -3.76 -1.08 -15.99
N LYS A 47 -3.04 -0.81 -17.09
CA LYS A 47 -3.13 -1.62 -18.31
C LYS A 47 -2.13 -2.78 -18.19
N ILE A 48 -2.54 -3.89 -17.57
CA ILE A 48 -1.69 -5.06 -17.34
C ILE A 48 -2.14 -6.22 -18.22
N ASP A 49 -1.93 -6.12 -19.53
CA ASP A 49 -2.13 -7.29 -20.38
C ASP A 49 -0.88 -8.16 -20.37
N LYS A 50 -1.08 -9.47 -20.10
CA LYS A 50 -0.07 -10.54 -20.26
C LYS A 50 1.22 -10.38 -19.44
N VAL A 51 1.19 -9.61 -18.34
CA VAL A 51 2.33 -9.48 -17.44
C VAL A 51 2.55 -10.76 -16.63
N ARG A 52 3.81 -11.15 -16.43
CA ARG A 52 4.20 -12.30 -15.61
C ARG A 52 5.08 -11.86 -14.46
N LEU A 53 4.86 -12.46 -13.29
CA LEU A 53 5.74 -12.30 -12.13
C LEU A 53 6.61 -13.55 -12.01
N ALA A 54 7.92 -13.40 -12.21
CA ALA A 54 8.88 -14.50 -12.11
C ALA A 54 9.63 -14.43 -10.78
N ILE A 55 9.52 -15.46 -9.94
CA ILE A 55 10.33 -15.57 -8.72
C ILE A 55 11.78 -15.86 -9.12
N GLN A 56 12.71 -15.09 -8.56
CA GLN A 56 14.15 -15.24 -8.80
C GLN A 56 14.82 -15.91 -7.61
N LYS A 57 14.46 -15.50 -6.39
CA LYS A 57 15.12 -15.95 -5.16
C LYS A 57 14.17 -15.83 -3.97
N VAL A 58 14.25 -16.79 -3.06
CA VAL A 58 13.64 -16.72 -1.73
C VAL A 58 14.77 -16.83 -0.71
N VAL A 59 14.82 -15.90 0.25
CA VAL A 59 15.78 -15.89 1.35
C VAL A 59 15.01 -15.78 2.65
N GLN A 60 15.20 -16.73 3.56
CA GLN A 60 14.70 -16.59 4.92
C GLN A 60 15.60 -15.61 5.68
N GLY A 61 15.00 -14.60 6.30
CA GLY A 61 15.67 -13.67 7.19
C GLY A 61 15.69 -14.22 8.60
N ASN A 62 14.78 -13.76 9.45
CA ASN A 62 14.56 -14.36 10.77
C ASN A 62 13.62 -15.58 10.66
N ALA A 63 13.34 -16.25 11.78
CA ALA A 63 12.54 -17.47 11.83
C ALA A 63 11.17 -17.38 11.13
N THR A 64 10.58 -16.18 11.01
CA THR A 64 9.25 -15.97 10.42
C THR A 64 9.25 -15.05 9.20
N ASP A 65 10.37 -14.45 8.81
CA ASP A 65 10.43 -13.45 7.75
C ASP A 65 11.17 -13.97 6.52
N TYR A 66 10.61 -13.70 5.34
CA TYR A 66 11.16 -14.07 4.05
C TYR A 66 11.29 -12.84 3.16
N MET A 67 12.39 -12.80 2.40
CA MET A 67 12.59 -11.89 1.29
C MET A 67 12.43 -12.67 -0.01
N VAL A 68 11.49 -12.27 -0.87
CA VAL A 68 11.26 -12.88 -2.17
C VAL A 68 11.59 -11.87 -3.26
N SER A 69 12.67 -12.12 -4.00
CA SER A 69 13.05 -11.34 -5.16
C SER A 69 12.30 -11.85 -6.39
N THR A 70 11.68 -10.95 -7.12
CA THR A 70 10.93 -11.26 -8.34
C THR A 70 11.25 -10.27 -9.46
N ARG A 71 10.90 -10.63 -10.70
CA ARG A 71 10.86 -9.73 -11.85
C ARG A 71 9.45 -9.67 -12.40
N LEU A 72 8.96 -8.44 -12.63
CA LEU A 72 7.74 -8.19 -13.37
C LEU A 72 8.09 -8.05 -14.85
N ILE A 73 7.67 -9.04 -15.64
CA ILE A 73 7.92 -9.13 -17.08
C ILE A 73 6.71 -8.54 -17.81
N ILE A 74 6.91 -7.42 -18.50
CA ILE A 74 5.86 -6.71 -19.24
C ILE A 74 6.15 -6.86 -20.74
N PRO A 75 5.28 -7.51 -21.53
CA PRO A 75 5.59 -7.87 -22.93
C PRO A 75 6.00 -6.72 -23.86
N HIS A 76 5.59 -5.49 -23.55
CA HIS A 76 5.86 -4.30 -24.35
C HIS A 76 6.92 -3.37 -23.75
N LYS A 77 7.65 -3.80 -22.70
CA LYS A 77 8.77 -3.04 -22.13
C LYS A 77 10.07 -3.82 -22.29
N ASP A 78 11.12 -3.10 -22.66
CA ASP A 78 12.46 -3.67 -22.87
C ASP A 78 13.16 -4.10 -21.57
N ARG A 79 12.65 -3.66 -20.41
CA ARG A 79 13.24 -3.96 -19.10
C ARG A 79 12.20 -4.47 -18.13
N ASP A 80 12.50 -5.63 -17.55
CA ASP A 80 11.80 -6.18 -16.39
C ASP A 80 11.95 -5.26 -15.19
N ILE A 81 10.88 -5.15 -14.39
CA ILE A 81 10.90 -4.34 -13.17
C ILE A 81 11.22 -5.27 -11.99
N PRO A 82 12.34 -5.05 -11.26
CA PRO A 82 12.63 -5.82 -10.07
C PRO A 82 11.64 -5.46 -8.95
N ILE A 83 10.99 -6.47 -8.38
CA ILE A 83 10.08 -6.32 -7.24
C ILE A 83 10.52 -7.27 -6.14
N GLY A 84 10.87 -6.72 -4.99
CA GLY A 84 11.09 -7.46 -3.75
C GLY A 84 9.81 -7.53 -2.92
N PHE A 85 9.54 -8.68 -2.32
CA PHE A 85 8.47 -8.84 -1.34
C PHE A 85 9.07 -9.22 0.00
N ARG A 86 8.64 -8.53 1.05
CA ARG A 86 8.86 -9.00 2.42
C ARG A 86 7.61 -9.72 2.88
N ILE A 87 7.76 -10.99 3.23
CA ILE A 87 6.68 -11.86 3.68
C ILE A 87 6.96 -12.23 5.13
N ARG A 88 5.92 -12.27 5.96
CA ARG A 88 5.97 -12.76 7.33
C ARG A 88 5.00 -13.92 7.49
N ASP A 89 5.48 -15.02 8.03
CA ASP A 89 4.66 -16.12 8.48
C ASP A 89 3.92 -15.71 9.75
N THR A 90 2.60 -15.88 9.70
CA THR A 90 1.70 -15.59 10.81
C THR A 90 0.89 -16.84 11.14
N LYS A 91 0.19 -16.82 12.29
CA LYS A 91 -0.75 -17.90 12.65
C LYS A 91 -1.85 -18.13 11.58
N ASN A 92 -2.11 -17.11 10.75
CA ASN A 92 -3.12 -17.14 9.69
C ASN A 92 -2.48 -17.31 8.29
N GLY A 93 -1.27 -17.89 8.23
CA GLY A 93 -0.49 -18.08 7.02
C GLY A 93 0.45 -16.92 6.67
N PRO A 94 1.22 -17.05 5.57
CA PRO A 94 2.15 -16.03 5.10
C PRO A 94 1.41 -14.76 4.68
N LYS A 95 1.93 -13.59 5.09
CA LYS A 95 1.40 -12.27 4.72
C LYS A 95 2.50 -11.39 4.18
N ILE A 96 2.22 -10.68 3.09
CA ILE A 96 3.07 -9.62 2.56
C ILE A 96 3.01 -8.43 3.53
N ILE A 97 4.17 -8.03 4.04
CA ILE A 97 4.32 -6.91 4.97
C ILE A 97 4.95 -5.68 4.31
N ASP A 98 5.63 -5.84 3.17
CA ASP A 98 6.23 -4.74 2.41
C ASP A 98 6.51 -5.15 0.96
N LEU A 99 6.52 -4.17 0.06
CA LEU A 99 6.99 -4.30 -1.33
C LEU A 99 8.18 -3.37 -1.53
N GLN A 100 9.20 -3.85 -2.22
CA GLN A 100 10.37 -3.08 -2.62
C GLN A 100 10.37 -2.96 -4.15
N ILE A 101 10.38 -1.73 -4.65
CA ILE A 101 10.49 -1.45 -6.09
C ILE A 101 11.73 -0.57 -6.25
N GLU A 102 12.66 -0.96 -7.13
CA GLU A 102 13.91 -0.21 -7.35
C GLU A 102 14.67 0.09 -6.03
N ASN A 103 14.69 -0.89 -5.11
CA ASN A 103 15.28 -0.80 -3.77
C ASN A 103 14.57 0.18 -2.80
N ALA A 104 13.47 0.80 -3.20
CA ALA A 104 12.64 1.63 -2.33
C ALA A 104 11.54 0.80 -1.66
N SER A 105 11.48 0.86 -0.32
CA SER A 105 10.45 0.20 0.48
C SER A 105 9.15 1.02 0.47
N LEU A 106 8.07 0.41 -0.02
CA LEU A 106 6.78 1.07 -0.15
C LEU A 106 6.17 1.38 1.22
N ILE A 107 6.33 0.49 2.21
CA ILE A 107 5.82 0.74 3.56
C ILE A 107 6.55 1.90 4.25
N ILE A 108 7.85 2.10 3.97
CA ILE A 108 8.61 3.23 4.51
C ILE A 108 8.16 4.53 3.86
N THR A 109 7.96 4.55 2.53
CA THR A 109 7.39 5.71 1.84
C THR A 109 6.02 6.08 2.39
N PHE A 110 5.12 5.10 2.56
CA PHE A 110 3.81 5.34 3.15
C PHE A 110 3.89 5.81 4.60
N ARG A 111 4.84 5.29 5.40
CA ARG A 111 5.07 5.81 6.75
C ARG A 111 5.44 7.28 6.72
N SER A 112 6.38 7.69 5.87
CA SER A 112 6.78 9.09 5.76
C SER A 112 5.61 9.99 5.36
N GLU A 113 4.80 9.56 4.38
CA GLU A 113 3.60 10.28 3.95
C GLU A 113 2.57 10.39 5.08
N PHE A 114 2.22 9.29 5.73
CA PHE A 114 1.20 9.26 6.80
C PHE A 114 1.63 10.06 8.02
N MET A 115 2.92 10.01 8.38
CA MET A 115 3.47 10.85 9.46
C MET A 115 3.41 12.34 9.11
N SER A 116 3.58 12.71 7.83
CA SER A 116 3.41 14.09 7.37
C SER A 116 1.95 14.54 7.49
N LEU A 117 0.99 13.69 7.11
CA LEU A 117 -0.44 13.97 7.24
C LEU A 117 -0.86 14.14 8.70
N LEU A 118 -0.48 13.19 9.56
CA LEU A 118 -0.73 13.27 11.01
C LEU A 118 -0.16 14.56 11.61
N LYS A 119 1.05 14.97 11.19
CA LYS A 119 1.63 16.24 11.65
C LYS A 119 0.84 17.45 11.16
N LYS A 120 0.35 17.45 9.92
CA LYS A 120 -0.50 18.52 9.37
C LYS A 120 -1.85 18.61 10.08
N SER A 121 -2.39 17.48 10.52
CA SER A 121 -3.59 17.38 11.37
C SER A 121 -3.33 17.74 12.84
N GLY A 122 -2.23 18.43 13.17
CA GLY A 122 -1.89 18.81 14.55
C GLY A 122 -1.58 17.63 15.48
N GLY A 123 -1.43 16.42 14.95
CA GLY A 123 -1.36 15.19 15.73
C GLY A 123 -2.70 14.66 16.24
N ASP A 124 -3.81 15.31 15.86
CA ASP A 124 -5.16 14.82 16.11
C ASP A 124 -5.47 13.65 15.16
N PHE A 125 -5.90 12.53 15.74
CA PHE A 125 -6.12 11.30 15.00
C PHE A 125 -7.47 11.30 14.27
N ASP A 126 -8.48 12.02 14.77
CA ASP A 126 -9.78 12.14 14.13
C ASP A 126 -9.70 13.08 12.93
N GLU A 127 -9.01 14.22 13.07
CA GLU A 127 -8.71 15.12 11.96
C GLU A 127 -7.91 14.39 10.85
N PHE A 128 -6.96 13.54 11.25
CA PHE A 128 -6.23 12.71 10.30
C PHE A 128 -7.12 11.68 9.57
N ILE A 129 -8.10 11.08 10.26
CA ILE A 129 -9.07 10.18 9.64
C ILE A 129 -9.88 10.92 8.58
N GLU A 130 -10.34 12.14 8.86
CA GLU A 130 -11.08 12.95 7.89
C GLU A 130 -10.22 13.29 6.65
N VAL A 131 -8.95 13.64 6.85
CA VAL A 131 -8.00 13.83 5.73
C VAL A 131 -7.88 12.58 4.86
N ILE A 132 -7.89 11.38 5.44
CA ILE A 132 -7.88 10.12 4.68
C ILE A 132 -9.19 9.96 3.89
N VAL A 133 -10.34 10.23 4.50
CA VAL A 133 -11.65 10.16 3.84
C VAL A 133 -11.68 11.10 2.63
N GLU A 134 -11.27 12.35 2.78
CA GLU A 134 -11.22 13.31 1.68
C GLU A 134 -10.31 12.86 0.54
N ARG A 135 -9.12 12.32 0.87
CA ARG A 135 -8.19 11.79 -0.14
C ARG A 135 -8.78 10.59 -0.87
N THR A 136 -9.49 9.72 -0.16
CA THR A 136 -10.16 8.56 -0.73
C THR A 136 -11.22 9.00 -1.76
N LEU A 137 -12.08 9.95 -1.40
CA LEU A 137 -13.09 10.49 -2.31
C LEU A 137 -12.48 11.14 -3.57
N LYS A 138 -11.33 11.82 -3.43
CA LYS A 138 -10.61 12.38 -4.58
C LYS A 138 -10.07 11.29 -5.50
N LEU A 139 -9.49 10.21 -4.93
CA LEU A 139 -8.98 9.07 -5.69
C LEU A 139 -10.09 8.34 -6.45
N GLU A 140 -11.24 8.12 -5.82
CA GLU A 140 -12.40 7.48 -6.45
C GLU A 140 -12.92 8.29 -7.64
N LYS A 141 -13.02 9.61 -7.50
CA LYS A 141 -13.39 10.50 -8.62
C LYS A 141 -12.39 10.40 -9.78
N THR A 142 -11.09 10.37 -9.48
CA THR A 142 -10.06 10.19 -10.51
C THR A 142 -10.17 8.84 -11.21
N ALA A 143 -10.44 7.77 -10.47
CA ALA A 143 -10.64 6.43 -11.02
C ALA A 143 -11.85 6.38 -11.97
N GLN A 144 -12.99 6.96 -11.56
CA GLN A 144 -14.21 7.04 -12.37
C GLN A 144 -13.98 7.83 -13.66
N ASN A 145 -13.33 8.99 -13.58
CA ASN A 145 -13.01 9.81 -14.75
C ASN A 145 -12.08 9.07 -15.73
N SER A 146 -11.12 8.30 -15.23
CA SER A 146 -10.19 7.52 -16.05
C SER A 146 -10.89 6.35 -16.76
N GLN A 147 -11.93 5.78 -16.15
CA GLN A 147 -12.78 4.75 -16.75
C GLN A 147 -13.75 5.32 -17.80
N GLN A 148 -14.23 6.55 -17.61
CA GLN A 148 -15.16 7.21 -18.54
C GLN A 148 -14.48 7.90 -19.72
N ASN A 149 -13.22 8.36 -19.58
CA ASN A 149 -12.47 9.00 -20.66
C ASN A 149 -11.02 8.50 -20.76
N PRO A 150 -10.79 7.29 -21.31
CA PRO A 150 -9.49 6.62 -21.31
C PRO A 150 -8.42 7.28 -22.20
N GLN A 151 -8.77 8.29 -23.02
CA GLN A 151 -7.83 9.01 -23.88
C GLN A 151 -7.12 10.18 -23.18
N ALA A 152 -7.69 10.75 -22.10
CA ALA A 152 -7.11 11.88 -21.37
C ALA A 152 -6.00 11.48 -20.37
N ALA A 153 -5.97 10.22 -19.93
CA ALA A 153 -5.01 9.72 -18.93
C ALA A 153 -3.63 9.35 -19.50
N ALA A 154 -3.42 9.54 -20.81
CA ALA A 154 -2.18 9.18 -21.52
C ALA A 154 -1.34 10.39 -21.96
N GLN A 155 -1.69 11.61 -21.50
CA GLN A 155 -0.97 12.85 -21.77
C GLN A 155 -0.18 13.30 -20.53
#